data_AF-A0A2V8D446-F1
#
_entry.id   AF-A0A2V8D446-F1
#
_cell.length_a   1.000
_cell.length_b   1.000
_cell.length_c   1.000
_cell.angle_alpha   90.00
_cell.angle_beta   90.00
_cell.angle_gamma   90.00
#
_symmetry.space_group_name_H-M   'P 1'
#
loop_
_entity.id
_entity.type
_entity.pdbx_description
1 polymer ?
#
loop_
_entity_poly.entity_id
_entity_poly.type
_entity_poly.pdbx_seq_one_letter_code
_entity_poly.pdbx_strand_id
1 'polypeptide(L)'
;MLLSATIAACSSSKPAPAPAQRTDPPQAAALWGDLKPVVSVKELMKYMIDPVSDNIFDAVGTTVTKRGVVDVEPKTEEDWDKIRTGAVSLAEGAYLLKIRRPFT
;
A
#
# COMPACT_ATOMS: atom_id res chain seq x y z
N MET A 1 -44.33 -20.08 58.74
CA MET A 1 -43.72 -21.44 58.73
C MET A 1 -44.02 -22.09 57.39
N LEU A 2 -43.05 -22.83 56.83
CA LEU A 2 -43.00 -23.50 55.50
C LEU A 2 -42.81 -22.51 54.32
N LEU A 3 -41.63 -22.28 53.72
CA LEU A 3 -40.48 -23.09 53.22
C LEU A 3 -40.68 -23.65 51.79
N SER A 4 -39.73 -23.30 50.91
CA SER A 4 -39.34 -23.99 49.65
C SER A 4 -40.18 -23.76 48.38
N ALA A 5 -39.64 -23.69 47.15
CA ALA A 5 -38.27 -23.61 46.65
C ALA A 5 -38.32 -23.22 45.16
N THR A 6 -37.51 -22.24 44.74
CA THR A 6 -37.23 -21.93 43.33
C THR A 6 -36.22 -22.93 42.78
N ILE A 7 -36.59 -23.72 41.77
CA ILE A 7 -35.63 -24.57 41.05
C ILE A 7 -34.93 -23.68 40.01
N ALA A 8 -33.76 -23.15 40.38
CA ALA A 8 -32.80 -22.60 39.43
C ALA A 8 -32.15 -23.78 38.68
N ALA A 9 -32.58 -24.02 37.44
CA ALA A 9 -31.85 -24.89 36.53
C ALA A 9 -30.59 -24.16 36.04
N CYS A 10 -29.51 -24.25 36.80
CA CYS A 10 -28.19 -23.84 36.35
C CYS A 10 -27.62 -24.92 35.42
N SER A 11 -27.84 -24.76 34.11
CA SER A 11 -27.02 -25.44 33.12
C SER A 11 -25.59 -24.92 33.22
N SER A 12 -24.66 -25.74 33.70
CA SER A 12 -23.23 -25.47 33.61
C SER A 12 -22.84 -25.35 32.14
N SER A 13 -22.65 -24.13 31.63
CA SER A 13 -22.02 -23.92 30.33
C SER A 13 -20.58 -24.40 30.42
N LYS A 14 -20.29 -25.56 29.84
CA LYS A 14 -18.92 -25.99 29.56
C LYS A 14 -18.27 -24.88 28.72
N PRO A 15 -17.13 -24.30 29.13
CA PRO A 15 -16.46 -23.31 28.31
C PRO A 15 -16.18 -23.92 26.93
N ALA A 16 -16.65 -23.25 25.88
CA ALA A 16 -16.21 -23.58 24.54
C ALA A 16 -14.68 -23.49 24.52
N PRO A 17 -13.95 -24.49 23.98
CA PRO A 17 -12.52 -24.38 23.83
C PRO A 17 -12.22 -23.10 23.05
N ALA A 18 -11.26 -22.32 23.53
CA ALA A 18 -10.79 -21.13 22.83
C ALA A 18 -10.54 -21.49 21.36
N PRO A 19 -10.93 -20.64 20.39
CA PRO A 19 -10.63 -20.91 19.00
C PRO A 19 -9.13 -21.21 18.91
N ALA A 20 -8.81 -22.38 18.37
CA ALA A 20 -7.43 -22.76 18.12
C ALA A 20 -6.75 -21.58 17.43
N GLN A 21 -5.69 -21.05 18.06
CA GLN A 21 -4.85 -20.05 17.42
C GLN A 21 -4.50 -20.61 16.05
N ARG A 22 -4.90 -19.92 14.99
CA ARG A 22 -4.37 -20.24 13.66
C ARG A 22 -2.87 -20.13 13.82
N THR A 23 -2.19 -21.27 13.80
CA THR A 23 -0.78 -21.30 13.50
C THR A 23 -0.70 -20.75 12.08
N ASP A 24 -0.27 -19.50 11.96
CA ASP A 24 0.06 -18.95 10.65
C ASP A 24 0.97 -19.97 9.96
N PRO A 25 0.72 -20.32 8.68
CA PRO A 25 1.63 -21.19 7.95
C PRO A 25 3.04 -20.64 8.11
N PRO A 26 4.08 -21.50 8.22
CA PRO A 26 5.45 -21.03 8.35
C PRO A 26 5.68 -19.96 7.30
N GLN A 27 5.90 -18.72 7.73
CA GLN A 27 6.15 -17.60 6.85
C GLN A 27 7.33 -18.03 6.00
N ALA A 28 7.09 -18.35 4.71
CA ALA A 28 8.14 -18.75 3.80
C ALA A 28 9.25 -17.70 3.94
N ALA A 29 10.46 -18.14 4.29
CA ALA A 29 11.56 -17.23 4.55
C ALA A 29 11.66 -16.28 3.35
N ALA A 30 11.40 -14.99 3.59
CA ALA A 30 11.38 -14.02 2.51
C ALA A 30 12.77 -14.06 1.84
N LEU A 31 12.82 -14.40 0.55
CA LEU A 31 14.07 -14.56 -0.21
C LEU A 31 14.84 -13.21 -0.36
N TRP A 32 14.33 -12.15 0.23
CA TRP A 32 14.66 -10.75 -0.05
C TRP A 32 15.61 -10.18 1.02
N GLY A 33 16.00 -11.00 2.01
CA GLY A 33 16.90 -10.61 3.11
C GLY A 33 16.36 -9.44 3.94
N ASP A 34 17.26 -8.82 4.70
CA ASP A 34 16.95 -7.58 5.42
C ASP A 34 16.94 -6.39 4.45
N LEU A 35 15.76 -5.94 4.03
CA LEU A 35 15.61 -4.73 3.23
C LEU A 35 15.86 -3.48 4.10
N LYS A 36 17.00 -2.83 3.87
CA LYS A 36 17.36 -1.58 4.55
C LYS A 36 17.25 -0.40 3.58
N PRO A 37 16.60 0.70 3.98
CA PRO A 37 16.54 1.89 3.15
C PRO A 37 17.94 2.53 3.05
N VAL A 38 18.41 2.77 1.83
CA VAL A 38 19.71 3.40 1.56
C VAL A 38 19.66 4.93 1.54
N VAL A 39 18.46 5.50 1.34
CA VAL A 39 18.22 6.94 1.27
C VAL A 39 16.99 7.33 2.09
N SER A 40 16.89 8.61 2.45
CA SER A 40 15.70 9.17 3.09
C SER A 40 14.48 9.12 2.17
N VAL A 41 13.27 9.28 2.73
CA VAL A 41 12.05 9.41 1.90
C VAL A 41 12.17 10.59 0.94
N LYS A 42 12.73 11.72 1.39
CA LYS A 42 12.88 12.92 0.57
C LYS A 42 13.76 12.67 -0.65
N GLU A 43 14.88 11.97 -0.46
CA GLU A 43 15.78 11.60 -1.56
C GLU A 43 15.15 10.57 -2.49
N LEU A 44 14.46 9.57 -1.93
CA LEU A 44 13.70 8.58 -2.72
C LEU A 44 12.65 9.26 -3.59
N MET A 45 11.90 10.21 -3.03
CA MET A 45 10.92 10.99 -3.79
C MET A 45 11.61 11.81 -4.87
N LYS A 46 12.58 12.64 -4.48
CA LYS A 46 13.27 13.58 -5.38
C LYS A 46 13.98 12.92 -6.56
N TYR A 47 14.66 11.80 -6.32
CA TYR A 47 15.57 11.22 -7.32
C TYR A 47 15.00 10.00 -8.04
N MET A 48 13.81 9.53 -7.66
CA MET A 48 13.23 8.36 -8.30
C MET A 48 11.73 8.44 -8.47
N ILE A 49 10.95 8.70 -7.41
CA ILE A 49 9.48 8.64 -7.51
C ILE A 49 8.91 9.85 -8.26
N ASP A 50 9.29 11.08 -7.90
CA ASP A 50 8.79 12.29 -8.57
C ASP A 50 9.13 12.26 -10.08
N PRO A 51 10.40 12.04 -10.50
CA PRO A 51 10.75 12.10 -11.93
C PRO A 51 10.03 11.06 -12.79
N VAL A 52 9.78 9.85 -12.28
CA VAL A 52 9.03 8.84 -13.06
C VAL A 52 7.52 9.09 -13.05
N SER A 53 7.02 9.84 -12.06
CA SER A 53 5.61 10.20 -11.96
C SER A 53 5.20 11.26 -12.99
N ASP A 54 6.12 12.14 -13.37
CA ASP A 54 5.92 13.15 -14.42
C ASP A 54 5.51 12.50 -15.75
N ASN A 55 6.02 11.30 -16.06
CA ASN A 55 5.62 10.52 -17.24
C ASN A 55 4.13 10.18 -17.28
N ILE A 56 3.43 10.21 -16.15
CA ILE A 56 2.00 9.90 -16.04
C ILE A 56 1.20 11.18 -15.84
N PHE A 57 1.61 12.01 -14.87
CA PHE A 57 0.82 13.18 -14.46
C PHE A 57 0.87 14.32 -15.48
N ASP A 58 1.96 14.44 -16.24
CA ASP A 58 2.09 15.47 -17.28
C ASP A 58 1.67 14.96 -18.67
N ALA A 59 1.27 13.69 -18.77
CA ALA A 59 0.96 13.05 -20.05
C ALA A 59 -0.30 13.64 -20.72
N VAL A 60 -1.27 14.11 -19.93
CA VAL A 60 -2.52 14.69 -20.42
C VAL A 60 -2.86 15.93 -19.62
N GLY A 61 -3.12 17.04 -20.30
CA GLY A 61 -3.50 18.27 -19.62
C GLY A 61 -3.88 19.40 -20.55
N THR A 62 -4.56 20.39 -19.99
CA THR A 62 -5.00 21.59 -20.69
C THR A 62 -4.45 22.82 -19.97
N THR A 63 -3.71 23.66 -20.70
CA THR A 63 -3.17 24.92 -20.16
C THR A 63 -3.81 26.12 -20.85
N VAL A 64 -4.47 26.97 -20.06
CA VAL A 64 -5.03 28.25 -20.55
C VAL A 64 -3.96 29.33 -20.46
N THR A 65 -3.60 29.91 -21.61
CA THR A 65 -2.60 30.97 -21.71
C THR A 65 -3.22 32.26 -22.26
N LYS A 66 -2.48 33.37 -22.19
CA LYS A 66 -2.87 34.64 -22.84
C LYS A 66 -3.06 34.50 -24.37
N ARG A 67 -2.48 33.46 -24.99
CA ARG A 67 -2.53 33.20 -26.44
C ARG A 67 -3.60 32.19 -26.83
N GLY A 68 -4.35 31.64 -25.87
CA GLY A 68 -5.34 30.58 -26.10
C GLY A 68 -5.07 29.33 -25.25
N VAL A 69 -5.79 28.27 -25.57
CA VAL A 69 -5.74 26.97 -24.88
C VAL A 69 -4.72 26.06 -25.56
N VAL A 70 -3.87 25.39 -24.77
CA VAL A 70 -2.92 24.39 -25.23
C VAL A 70 -3.27 23.06 -24.58
N ASP A 71 -3.64 22.08 -25.40
CA ASP A 71 -3.90 20.70 -24.96
C ASP A 71 -2.69 19.82 -25.23
N VAL A 72 -2.34 19.01 -24.23
CA VAL A 72 -1.28 18.01 -24.27
C VAL A 72 -1.93 16.65 -24.11
N GLU A 73 -1.58 15.73 -25.00
CA GLU A 73 -1.98 14.33 -25.00
C GLU A 73 -0.93 13.51 -25.76
N PRO A 74 -0.75 12.21 -25.44
CA PRO A 74 0.16 11.32 -26.17
C PRO A 74 -0.33 11.09 -27.60
N LYS A 75 0.58 11.18 -28.58
CA LYS A 75 0.23 11.07 -30.01
C LYS A 75 0.94 9.94 -30.72
N THR A 76 2.08 9.50 -30.19
CA THR A 76 2.88 8.42 -30.79
C THR A 76 3.02 7.23 -29.85
N GLU A 77 3.45 6.09 -30.38
CA GLU A 77 3.73 4.92 -29.56
C GLU A 77 4.86 5.18 -28.56
N GLU A 78 5.84 6.01 -28.90
CA GLU A 78 6.90 6.42 -27.99
C GLU A 78 6.37 7.26 -26.82
N ASP A 79 5.35 8.09 -27.03
CA ASP A 79 4.69 8.81 -25.93
C ASP A 79 3.97 7.84 -24.99
N TRP A 80 3.23 6.88 -25.55
CA TRP A 80 2.57 5.85 -24.77
C TRP A 80 3.56 4.94 -24.04
N ASP A 81 4.72 4.66 -24.64
CA ASP A 81 5.75 3.84 -24.03
C ASP A 81 6.40 4.50 -22.82
N LYS A 82 6.59 5.83 -22.87
CA LYS A 82 7.03 6.62 -21.70
C LYS A 82 6.02 6.53 -20.56
N ILE A 83 4.72 6.64 -20.86
CA ILE A 83 3.65 6.52 -19.85
C ILE A 83 3.68 5.12 -19.22
N ARG A 84 3.76 4.05 -20.04
CA ARG A 84 3.83 2.66 -19.55
C ARG A 84 5.05 2.43 -18.67
N THR A 85 6.21 2.92 -19.11
CA THR A 85 7.46 2.84 -18.36
C THR A 85 7.36 3.57 -17.02
N GLY A 86 6.82 4.79 -17.02
CA GLY A 86 6.54 5.56 -15.81
C GLY A 86 5.58 4.85 -14.86
N ALA A 87 4.48 4.30 -15.38
CA ALA A 87 3.46 3.59 -14.60
C ALA A 87 4.02 2.35 -13.89
N VAL A 88 4.74 1.49 -14.60
CA VAL A 88 5.36 0.31 -14.00
C VAL A 88 6.42 0.72 -12.97
N SER A 89 7.28 1.69 -13.33
CA SER A 89 8.34 2.15 -12.43
C SER A 89 7.80 2.78 -11.15
N LEU A 90 6.72 3.57 -11.25
CA LEU A 90 6.07 4.19 -10.10
C LEU A 90 5.40 3.14 -9.21
N ALA A 91 4.70 2.17 -9.80
CA ALA A 91 4.03 1.09 -9.08
C ALA A 91 5.03 0.22 -8.27
N GLU A 92 6.13 -0.16 -8.90
CA GLU A 92 7.21 -0.92 -8.23
C GLU A 92 7.95 -0.04 -7.21
N GLY A 93 8.31 1.19 -7.60
CA GLY A 93 9.04 2.13 -6.73
C GLY A 93 8.29 2.45 -5.44
N ALA A 94 6.96 2.51 -5.49
CA ALA A 94 6.12 2.74 -4.31
C ALA A 94 6.33 1.69 -3.20
N TYR A 95 6.74 0.45 -3.51
CA TYR A 95 7.05 -0.54 -2.48
C TYR A 95 8.20 -0.12 -1.59
N LEU A 96 9.14 0.68 -2.09
CA LEU A 96 10.26 1.17 -1.29
C LEU A 96 9.80 2.15 -0.20
N LEU A 97 8.63 2.76 -0.34
CA LEU A 97 8.02 3.60 0.69
C LEU A 97 7.50 2.76 1.88
N LYS A 98 7.18 1.48 1.66
CA LYS A 98 6.75 0.56 2.74
C LYS A 98 7.89 0.15 3.68
N ILE A 99 9.14 0.31 3.27
CA ILE A 99 10.30 -0.04 4.09
C ILE A 99 10.38 0.93 5.28
N ARG A 100 10.36 0.40 6.51
CA ARG A 100 10.43 1.20 7.73
C ARG A 100 11.77 1.95 7.79
N ARG A 101 11.70 3.27 7.99
CA ARG A 101 12.87 4.12 8.22
C ARG A 101 12.90 4.54 9.69
N PRO A 102 14.03 4.37 10.39
CA PRO A 102 14.18 4.96 11.72
C PRO A 102 14.19 6.48 11.58
N PHE A 103 13.44 7.17 12.44
CA PHE A 103 13.61 8.61 12.63
C PHE A 103 14.78 8.79 13.59
N THR A 104 15.90 9.27 13.08
CA THR A 104 17.02 9.78 13.88
C THR A 104 16.95 11.29 13.95
#